data_AF-A0A087MF49-F1
#
_entry.id   AF-A0A087MF49-F1
#
_cell.length_a   1.000
_cell.length_b   1.000
_cell.length_c   1.000
_cell.angle_alpha   90.00
_cell.angle_beta   90.00
_cell.angle_gamma   90.00
#
_symmetry.space_group_name_H-M   'P 1'
#
loop_
_entity.id
_entity.type
_entity.pdbx_description
1 polymer ?
#
loop_
_entity_poly.entity_id
_entity_poly.type
_entity_poly.pdbx_seq_one_letter_code
_entity_poly.pdbx_strand_id
1 'polypeptide(L)'
;MKLARPALLAVVAAAALVLAGCREPIPADYAQYAGHWRGDGVLLVLMPDGHGNYERVSGGARTRVEGPVHSFDAEGFSIGVGVLSARFRVDEPPHLSRGRWRMTVDEQELVRVEILPTRPPRDSYSL
;
A
#
# COMPACT_ATOMS: atom_id res chain seq x y z
N MET A 1 34.68 -11.16 -25.29
CA MET A 1 33.32 -11.11 -25.88
C MET A 1 32.81 -9.67 -25.85
N LYS A 2 32.74 -8.99 -26.99
CA LYS A 2 32.06 -7.69 -27.09
C LYS A 2 30.57 -7.98 -27.22
N LEU A 3 29.77 -7.72 -26.20
CA LEU A 3 28.32 -7.85 -26.32
C LEU A 3 27.85 -6.99 -27.50
N ALA A 4 27.15 -7.61 -28.45
CA ALA A 4 26.63 -6.89 -29.61
C ALA A 4 25.59 -5.86 -29.13
N ARG A 5 25.72 -4.60 -29.58
CA ARG A 5 24.77 -3.50 -29.31
C ARG A 5 23.27 -3.90 -29.40
N PRO A 6 22.81 -4.73 -30.37
CA PRO A 6 21.40 -5.16 -30.39
C PRO A 6 21.03 -6.13 -29.27
N ALA A 7 21.96 -6.98 -28.80
CA ALA A 7 21.71 -7.88 -27.67
C ALA A 7 21.60 -7.10 -26.35
N LEU A 8 22.39 -6.04 -26.19
CA LEU A 8 22.27 -5.12 -25.04
C LEU A 8 20.91 -4.39 -25.05
N LEU A 9 20.46 -3.92 -26.22
CA LEU A 9 19.15 -3.27 -26.37
C LEU A 9 17.98 -4.23 -26.08
N ALA A 10 18.07 -5.49 -26.52
CA ALA A 10 17.05 -6.51 -26.24
C ALA A 10 16.96 -6.86 -24.74
N VAL A 11 18.11 -6.96 -24.05
CA VAL A 11 18.14 -7.20 -22.60
C VAL A 11 17.58 -6.01 -21.83
N VAL A 12 17.90 -4.78 -22.24
CA VAL A 12 17.34 -3.57 -21.61
C VAL A 12 15.83 -3.46 -21.86
N ALA A 13 15.35 -3.78 -23.07
CA ALA A 13 13.93 -3.79 -23.38
C ALA A 13 13.17 -4.88 -22.60
N ALA A 14 13.74 -6.09 -22.48
CA ALA A 14 13.17 -7.16 -21.68
C ALA A 14 13.15 -6.81 -20.18
N ALA A 15 14.23 -6.21 -19.66
CA ALA A 15 14.27 -5.71 -18.29
C ALA A 15 13.25 -4.57 -18.06
N ALA A 16 13.06 -3.68 -19.03
CA ALA A 16 12.05 -2.62 -18.95
C ALA A 16 10.61 -3.17 -18.95
N LEU A 17 10.33 -4.25 -19.71
CA LEU A 17 9.04 -4.94 -19.65
C LEU A 17 8.79 -5.62 -18.31
N VAL A 18 9.82 -6.20 -17.69
CA VAL A 18 9.71 -6.81 -16.35
C VAL A 18 9.49 -5.75 -15.26
N LEU A 19 10.02 -4.54 -15.46
CA LEU A 19 9.82 -3.39 -14.56
C LEU A 19 8.43 -2.74 -14.70
N ALA A 20 7.67 -3.04 -15.77
CA ALA A 20 6.25 -2.72 -15.86
C ALA A 20 5.47 -3.71 -14.98
N GLY A 21 5.68 -3.65 -13.66
CA GLY A 21 4.97 -4.49 -12.70
C GLY A 21 3.47 -4.34 -12.90
N CYS A 22 2.82 -5.41 -13.36
CA CYS A 22 1.37 -5.49 -13.37
C CYS A 22 0.89 -5.31 -11.93
N ARG A 23 0.16 -4.22 -11.67
CA ARG A 23 -0.50 -4.03 -10.39
C ARG A 23 -1.70 -4.97 -10.36
N GLU A 24 -1.59 -6.03 -9.57
CA GLU A 24 -2.70 -6.94 -9.32
C GLU A 24 -3.65 -6.25 -8.33
N PRO A 25 -4.94 -6.06 -8.66
CA PRO A 25 -5.88 -5.44 -7.75
C PRO A 25 -6.05 -6.27 -6.47
N ILE A 26 -6.51 -5.63 -5.39
CA ILE A 26 -6.84 -6.36 -4.16
C ILE A 26 -7.94 -7.39 -4.49
N PRO A 27 -7.77 -8.68 -4.14
CA PRO A 27 -8.76 -9.70 -4.46
C PRO A 27 -10.12 -9.36 -3.83
N ALA A 28 -11.21 -9.75 -4.50
CA ALA A 28 -12.57 -9.35 -4.12
C ALA A 28 -12.92 -9.68 -2.65
N ASP A 29 -12.48 -10.84 -2.16
CA ASP A 29 -12.72 -11.30 -0.77
C ASP A 29 -12.04 -10.39 0.28
N TYR A 30 -11.04 -9.61 -0.14
CA TYR A 30 -10.29 -8.67 0.69
C TYR A 30 -10.59 -7.21 0.34
N ALA A 31 -11.62 -6.92 -0.46
CA ALA A 31 -11.94 -5.55 -0.90
C ALA A 31 -12.12 -4.57 0.27
N GLN A 32 -12.61 -5.06 1.43
CA GLN A 32 -12.76 -4.25 2.63
C GLN A 32 -11.44 -3.76 3.23
N TYR A 33 -10.28 -4.31 2.88
CA TYR A 33 -8.99 -3.80 3.33
C TYR A 33 -8.63 -2.47 2.65
N ALA A 34 -9.16 -2.22 1.46
CA ALA A 34 -8.86 -1.00 0.70
C ALA A 34 -9.34 0.26 1.45
N GLY A 35 -8.43 1.20 1.70
CA GLY A 35 -8.74 2.44 2.37
C GLY A 35 -7.53 3.10 3.01
N HIS A 36 -7.78 4.22 3.68
CA HIS A 36 -6.81 4.93 4.49
C HIS A 36 -7.04 4.59 5.95
N TRP A 37 -6.02 4.05 6.60
CA TRP A 37 -6.05 3.56 7.96
C TRP A 37 -5.07 4.34 8.83
N ARG A 38 -5.48 4.66 10.05
CA ARG A 38 -4.69 5.44 11.02
C ARG A 38 -4.76 4.81 12.40
N GLY A 39 -3.63 4.78 13.09
CA GLY A 39 -3.54 4.40 14.50
C GLY A 39 -2.41 5.15 15.19
N ASP A 40 -2.02 4.71 16.38
CA ASP A 40 -0.94 5.34 17.13
C ASP A 40 0.38 5.27 16.36
N GLY A 41 0.82 6.41 15.82
CA GLY A 41 1.99 6.54 14.98
C GLY A 41 1.92 5.81 13.63
N VAL A 42 0.80 5.16 13.28
CA VAL A 42 0.66 4.33 12.06
C VAL A 42 -0.20 5.02 11.00
N LEU A 43 0.32 5.04 9.78
CA LEU A 43 -0.41 5.29 8.53
C LEU A 43 -0.33 4.03 7.68
N LEU A 44 -1.47 3.54 7.21
CA LEU A 44 -1.54 2.46 6.25
C LEU A 44 -2.54 2.81 5.17
N VAL A 45 -2.12 2.80 3.91
CA VAL A 45 -2.97 3.04 2.75
C VAL A 45 -2.93 1.80 1.89
N LEU A 46 -4.11 1.24 1.63
CA LEU A 46 -4.30 0.12 0.72
C LEU A 46 -5.23 0.60 -0.39
N MET A 47 -4.72 0.70 -1.61
CA MET A 47 -5.49 1.16 -2.76
C MET A 47 -6.17 -0.04 -3.44
N PRO A 48 -7.39 0.12 -3.98
CA PRO A 48 -8.10 -0.97 -4.67
C PRO A 48 -7.30 -1.58 -5.84
N ASP A 49 -6.43 -0.79 -6.47
CA ASP A 49 -5.54 -1.23 -7.57
C ASP A 49 -4.37 -2.10 -7.11
N GLY A 50 -4.27 -2.40 -5.81
CA GLY A 50 -3.21 -3.23 -5.25
C GLY A 50 -1.95 -2.46 -4.87
N HIS A 51 -1.99 -1.13 -4.77
CA HIS A 51 -0.87 -0.37 -4.21
C HIS A 51 -0.99 -0.19 -2.69
N GLY A 52 0.12 -0.38 -1.97
CA GLY A 52 0.22 -0.27 -0.52
C GLY A 52 1.27 0.74 -0.08
N ASN A 53 0.96 1.52 0.94
CA ASN A 53 1.91 2.39 1.61
C ASN A 53 1.72 2.28 3.13
N TYR A 54 2.76 1.84 3.82
CA TYR A 54 2.82 1.74 5.26
C TYR A 54 3.88 2.69 5.80
N GLU A 55 3.53 3.39 6.87
CA GLU A 55 4.45 4.21 7.63
C GLU A 55 4.16 4.11 9.13
N ARG A 56 5.20 3.92 9.93
CA ARG A 56 5.10 3.94 11.39
C ARG A 56 6.17 4.83 12.00
N VAL A 57 5.75 5.70 12.91
CA VAL A 57 6.63 6.53 13.74
C VAL A 57 6.48 6.10 15.19
N SER A 58 7.60 5.72 15.82
CA SER A 58 7.61 5.25 17.22
C SER A 58 8.97 5.49 17.85
N GLY A 59 8.99 6.07 19.05
CA GLY A 59 10.24 6.33 19.78
C GLY A 59 11.26 7.17 19.00
N GLY A 60 10.81 8.07 18.11
CA GLY A 60 11.67 8.89 17.26
C GLY A 60 12.19 8.19 15.99
N ALA A 61 11.94 6.90 15.81
CA ALA A 61 12.26 6.17 14.59
C ALA A 61 11.07 6.16 13.63
N ARG A 62 11.35 6.15 12.32
CA ARG A 62 10.35 6.06 11.24
C ARG A 62 10.65 4.85 10.36
N THR A 63 9.65 3.99 10.20
CA THR A 63 9.68 2.85 9.27
C THR A 63 8.72 3.11 8.13
N ARG A 64 9.12 2.81 6.89
CA ARG A 64 8.27 2.95 5.70
C ARG A 64 8.44 1.75 4.79
N VAL A 65 7.32 1.27 4.23
CA VAL A 65 7.27 0.26 3.19
C VAL A 65 6.22 0.68 2.16
N GLU A 66 6.56 0.61 0.89
CA GLU A 66 5.68 1.01 -0.22
C GLU A 66 5.85 0.03 -1.37
N GLY A 67 4.76 -0.27 -2.08
CA GLY A 67 4.79 -1.14 -3.26
C GLY A 67 3.49 -1.92 -3.45
N PRO A 68 3.52 -2.99 -4.26
CA PRO A 68 2.37 -3.87 -4.46
C PRO A 68 1.92 -4.53 -3.16
N VAL A 69 0.61 -4.61 -2.96
CA VAL A 69 -0.02 -5.41 -1.91
C VAL A 69 -0.30 -6.79 -2.49
N HIS A 70 0.15 -7.83 -1.81
CA HIS A 70 0.05 -9.19 -2.32
C HIS A 70 -0.04 -10.20 -1.17
N SER A 71 -0.15 -11.49 -1.52
CA SER A 71 -0.16 -12.60 -0.54
C SER A 71 -1.23 -12.44 0.55
N PHE A 72 -2.44 -12.07 0.14
CA PHE A 72 -3.59 -12.11 1.04
C PHE A 72 -3.95 -13.55 1.41
N ASP A 73 -4.14 -13.79 2.71
CA ASP A 73 -4.59 -15.07 3.27
C ASP A 73 -5.36 -14.80 4.57
N ALA A 74 -5.61 -15.84 5.39
CA ALA A 74 -6.33 -15.71 6.66
C ALA A 74 -5.51 -14.99 7.75
N GLU A 75 -4.18 -14.93 7.62
CA GLU A 75 -3.28 -14.33 8.61
C GLU A 75 -2.93 -12.88 8.28
N GLY A 76 -3.14 -12.41 7.05
CA GLY A 76 -2.87 -11.04 6.66
C GLY A 76 -2.45 -10.84 5.20
N PHE A 77 -1.57 -9.85 4.96
CA PHE A 77 -1.09 -9.48 3.63
C PHE A 77 0.37 -8.99 3.66
N SER A 78 0.99 -8.83 2.50
CA SER A 78 2.35 -8.29 2.35
C SER A 78 2.35 -7.04 1.49
N ILE A 79 3.29 -6.12 1.73
CA ILE A 79 3.55 -4.95 0.88
C ILE A 79 5.00 -4.95 0.44
N GLY A 80 5.26 -4.77 -0.85
CA GLY A 80 6.60 -4.59 -1.42
C GLY A 80 6.90 -5.55 -2.57
N VAL A 81 8.18 -5.73 -2.89
CA VAL A 81 8.63 -6.63 -3.97
C VAL A 81 9.79 -7.51 -3.50
N GLY A 82 9.62 -8.82 -3.64
CA GLY A 82 10.67 -9.80 -3.36
C GLY A 82 11.20 -9.71 -1.92
N VAL A 83 12.53 -9.61 -1.76
CA VAL A 83 13.19 -9.54 -0.45
C VAL A 83 12.97 -8.21 0.29
N LEU A 84 12.41 -7.20 -0.39
CA LEU A 84 12.07 -5.90 0.20
C LEU A 84 10.61 -5.84 0.66
N SER A 85 9.87 -6.94 0.57
CA SER A 85 8.51 -7.02 1.08
C SER A 85 8.48 -7.11 2.60
N ALA A 86 7.49 -6.45 3.23
CA ALA A 86 7.14 -6.65 4.62
C ALA A 86 5.82 -7.40 4.72
N ARG A 87 5.73 -8.33 5.67
CA ARG A 87 4.52 -9.07 6.01
C ARG A 87 3.80 -8.37 7.16
N PHE A 88 2.50 -8.20 7.03
CA PHE A 88 1.62 -7.60 8.02
C PHE A 88 0.64 -8.67 8.50
N ARG A 89 0.67 -8.97 9.79
CA ARG A 89 -0.26 -9.92 10.41
C ARG A 89 -1.54 -9.18 10.80
N VAL A 90 -2.67 -9.73 10.42
CA VAL A 90 -3.99 -9.17 10.73
C VAL A 90 -4.53 -9.91 11.94
N ASP A 91 -4.46 -9.27 13.11
CA ASP A 91 -5.03 -9.78 14.36
C ASP A 91 -6.56 -9.75 14.33
N GLU A 92 -7.12 -8.70 13.74
CA GLU A 92 -8.56 -8.53 13.60
C GLU A 92 -8.86 -7.90 12.23
N PRO A 93 -9.62 -8.59 11.36
CA PRO A 93 -9.90 -8.09 10.02
C PRO A 93 -10.75 -6.82 10.06
N PRO A 94 -10.80 -6.06 8.95
CA PRO A 94 -11.68 -4.91 8.81
C PRO A 94 -13.11 -5.24 9.22
N HIS A 95 -13.61 -4.55 10.23
CA HIS A 95 -14.97 -4.72 10.73
C HIS A 95 -15.54 -3.37 11.17
N LEU A 96 -16.87 -3.26 11.18
CA LEU A 96 -17.55 -2.06 11.64
C LEU A 96 -17.74 -2.14 13.16
N SER A 97 -17.16 -1.18 13.89
CA SER A 97 -17.29 -1.10 15.35
C SER A 97 -17.52 0.35 15.79
N ARG A 98 -18.64 0.57 16.50
CA ARG A 98 -19.10 1.89 16.95
C ARG A 98 -19.20 2.92 15.82
N GLY A 99 -19.71 2.48 14.65
CA GLY A 99 -19.91 3.33 13.48
C GLY A 99 -18.63 3.70 12.73
N ARG A 100 -17.48 3.12 13.07
CA ARG A 100 -16.22 3.30 12.33
C ARG A 100 -15.64 1.95 11.93
N TRP A 101 -15.03 1.91 10.75
CA TRP A 101 -14.24 0.76 10.34
C TRP A 101 -12.97 0.69 11.16
N ARG A 102 -12.69 -0.50 11.69
CA ARG A 102 -11.51 -0.82 12.49
C ARG A 102 -10.85 -2.07 11.94
N MET A 103 -9.54 -2.17 12.14
CA MET A 103 -8.78 -3.39 11.94
C MET A 103 -7.58 -3.36 12.87
N THR A 104 -7.06 -4.52 13.22
CA THR A 104 -5.84 -4.63 14.04
C THR A 104 -4.78 -5.31 13.21
N VAL A 105 -3.64 -4.64 13.04
CA VAL A 105 -2.50 -5.13 12.26
C VAL A 105 -1.24 -5.03 13.11
N ASP A 106 -0.54 -6.15 13.26
CA ASP A 106 0.65 -6.28 14.12
C ASP A 106 0.41 -5.67 15.51
N GLU A 107 -0.71 -6.03 16.15
CA GLU A 107 -1.21 -5.55 17.45
C GLU A 107 -1.60 -4.07 17.50
N GLN A 108 -1.47 -3.33 16.40
CA GLN A 108 -1.85 -1.93 16.31
C GLN A 108 -3.30 -1.79 15.84
N GLU A 109 -4.15 -1.23 16.69
CA GLU A 109 -5.52 -0.86 16.31
C GLU A 109 -5.51 0.33 15.33
N LEU A 110 -6.14 0.14 14.18
CA LEU A 110 -6.27 1.13 13.12
C LEU A 110 -7.73 1.46 12.87
N VAL A 111 -8.02 2.73 12.59
CA VAL A 111 -9.33 3.25 12.23
C VAL A 111 -9.27 3.75 10.80
N ARG A 112 -10.28 3.41 10.00
CA ARG A 112 -10.40 3.94 8.65
C ARG A 112 -10.79 5.40 8.69
N VAL A 113 -10.08 6.23 7.96
CA VAL A 113 -10.37 7.66 7.81
C VAL A 113 -10.85 7.92 6.39
N GLU A 114 -11.86 8.78 6.28
CA GLU A 114 -12.30 9.32 5.01
C GLU A 114 -11.38 10.48 4.61
N ILE A 115 -10.80 10.43 3.41
CA ILE A 115 -10.04 11.56 2.87
C ILE A 115 -10.95 12.32 1.92
N LEU A 116 -11.52 13.42 2.42
CA LEU A 116 -12.30 14.33 1.59
C LEU A 116 -11.35 15.15 0.70
N PRO A 117 -11.65 15.32 -0.60
CA PRO A 117 -10.92 16.27 -1.42
C PRO A 117 -11.09 17.68 -0.81
N THR A 118 -9.98 18.38 -0.57
CA THR A 118 -10.05 19.77 -0.12
C THR A 118 -10.59 20.62 -1.27
N ARG A 119 -11.77 21.21 -1.08
CA ARG A 119 -12.23 22.27 -1.99
C ARG A 119 -11.32 23.47 -1.77
N PRO A 120 -10.64 24.02 -2.80
CA PRO A 120 -9.92 25.27 -2.63
C PRO A 120 -10.91 26.36 -2.15
N PRO A 121 -10.50 27.27 -1.27
CA PRO A 121 -11.33 28.41 -0.87
C PRO A 121 -11.87 29.12 -2.11
N ARG A 122 -13.16 29.48 -2.12
CA ARG A 122 -13.80 30.14 -3.29
C ARG A 122 -13.07 31.41 -3.72
N ASP A 123 -12.33 32.02 -2.81
CA ASP A 123 -11.71 33.33 -2.99
C ASP A 123 -10.28 33.23 -3.58
N SER A 124 -9.78 32.01 -3.86
CA SER A 124 -8.43 31.77 -4.40
C SER A 124 -8.28 32.04 -5.90
N TYR A 125 -9.37 32.40 -6.61
CA TYR A 125 -9.41 32.54 -8.07
C TYR A 125 -9.95 33.90 -8.57
N SER A 126 -9.91 34.95 -7.76
CA SER A 126 -10.18 36.31 -8.24
C SER A 126 -8.86 37.03 -8.48
N LEU A 127 -8.46 37.12 -9.76
CA LEU A 127 -7.41 38.02 -10.26
C LEU A 127 -8.03 39.35 -10.73
#